data_AF-A0A8T5KHW8-F1
#
_entry.id   AF-A0A8T5KHW8-F1
#
_cell.length_a   1.000
_cell.length_b   1.000
_cell.length_c   1.000
_cell.angle_alpha   90.00
_cell.angle_beta   90.00
_cell.angle_gamma   90.00
#
_symmetry.space_group_name_H-M   'P 1'
#
loop_
_entity.id
_entity.type
_entity.pdbx_description
1 polymer ?
#
loop_
_entity_poly.entity_id
_entity_poly.type
_entity_poly.pdbx_seq_one_letter_code
_entity_poly.pdbx_strand_id
1 'polypeptide(L)' 'MDLIVTGVVAGVLGTLMMDALNHLFARMGMISKIDMGMLGRMSAGWVHGRFLYRHPGEMEPVANETFYGYITHYTIGL' A
#
# COMPACT_ATOMS: atom_id res chain seq x y z
N MET A 1 -19.34 -20.00 1.58
CA MET A 1 -17.93 -20.13 2.04
C MET A 1 -16.99 -20.10 0.86
N ASP A 2 -17.19 -20.96 -0.15
CA ASP A 2 -16.32 -21.08 -1.32
C ASP A 2 -16.08 -19.77 -2.09
N LEU A 3 -17.13 -18.96 -2.31
CA LEU A 3 -17.00 -17.68 -3.01
C LEU A 3 -16.14 -16.66 -2.23
N ILE A 4 -16.31 -16.58 -0.91
CA ILE A 4 -15.54 -15.67 -0.05
C ILE A 4 -14.07 -16.10 -0.02
N VAL A 5 -13.81 -17.39 0.19
CA VAL A 5 -12.45 -17.93 0.19
C VAL A 5 -11.79 -17.71 -1.17
N THR A 6 -12.50 -17.96 -2.26
CA THR A 6 -11.99 -17.74 -3.63
C THR A 6 -11.69 -16.27 -3.88
N GLY A 7 -12.56 -15.36 -3.44
CA GLY A 7 -12.35 -13.91 -3.55
C GLY A 7 -11.11 -13.45 -2.79
N VAL A 8 -10.96 -13.87 -1.52
CA VAL A 8 -9.79 -13.56 -0.69
C VAL A 8 -8.50 -14.09 -1.34
N VAL A 9 -8.50 -15.35 -1.79
CA VAL A 9 -7.32 -15.94 -2.45
C VAL A 9 -6.97 -15.20 -3.74
N ALA A 10 -7.97 -14.86 -4.56
CA ALA A 10 -7.75 -14.09 -5.79
C ALA A 10 -7.19 -12.69 -5.50
N GLY A 11 -7.71 -12.00 -4.47
CA GLY A 11 -7.22 -10.68 -4.03
C GLY A 11 -5.77 -10.73 -3.54
N VAL A 12 -5.43 -11.71 -2.69
CA VAL A 12 -4.03 -11.90 -2.23
C VAL A 12 -3.11 -12.16 -3.41
N LEU A 13 -3.47 -13.08 -4.32
CA LEU A 13 -2.66 -13.41 -5.49
C LEU A 13 -2.49 -12.22 -6.44
N GLY A 14 -3.56 -11.44 -6.63
CA GLY A 14 -3.51 -10.20 -7.42
C GLY A 14 -2.55 -9.19 -6.81
N THR A 15 -2.64 -8.96 -5.50
CA THR A 15 -1.75 -8.04 -4.77
C THR A 15 -0.29 -8.49 -4.87
N LEU A 16 -0.02 -9.78 -4.68
CA LEU A 16 1.34 -10.34 -4.81
C LEU A 16 1.89 -10.22 -6.23
N MET A 17 1.07 -10.45 -7.26
CA MET A 17 1.47 -10.26 -8.65
C MET A 17 1.86 -8.81 -8.91
N MET A 18 1.07 -7.86 -8.43
CA MET A 18 1.36 -6.43 -8.57
C MET A 18 2.65 -6.02 -7.83
N ASP A 19 2.92 -6.60 -6.65
CA ASP A 19 4.17 -6.38 -5.92
C ASP A 19 5.39 -6.90 -6.70
N ALA A 20 5.26 -8.09 -7.30
CA ALA A 20 6.32 -8.67 -8.13
C ALA A 20 6.61 -7.81 -9.37
N LEU A 21 5.56 -7.35 -10.06
CA LEU A 21 5.68 -6.45 -11.21
C LEU A 21 6.28 -5.10 -10.81
N ASN A 22 5.84 -4.53 -9.70
CA ASN A 22 6.40 -3.30 -9.15
C ASN A 22 7.91 -3.46 -8.89
N HIS A 23 8.31 -4.55 -8.22
CA HIS A 23 9.71 -4.83 -7.96
C HIS A 23 10.52 -4.99 -9.26
N LEU A 24 10.00 -5.73 -10.23
CA LEU A 24 10.65 -5.98 -11.51
C LEU A 24 10.83 -4.68 -12.32
N PHE A 25 9.76 -3.91 -12.50
CA PHE A 25 9.78 -2.65 -13.26
C PHE A 25 10.60 -1.58 -12.55
N ALA A 26 10.58 -1.52 -11.21
CA ALA A 26 11.45 -0.62 -10.46
C ALA A 26 12.92 -0.98 -10.61
N ARG A 27 13.25 -2.29 -10.62
CA ARG A 27 14.63 -2.75 -10.86
C ARG A 27 15.13 -2.43 -12.27
N MET A 28 14.23 -2.44 -13.25
CA MET A 28 14.55 -2.04 -14.63
C MET A 28 14.56 -0.50 -14.83
N GLY A 29 14.28 0.27 -13.78
CA GLY A 29 14.24 1.74 -13.85
C GLY A 29 13.04 2.30 -14.61
N MET A 30 12.02 1.49 -14.90
CA MET A 30 10.82 1.93 -15.62
C MET A 30 9.88 2.74 -14.73
N ILE A 31 9.80 2.38 -13.45
CA ILE A 31 8.95 3.06 -12.45
C ILE A 31 9.72 3.22 -11.14
N SER A 32 9.25 4.12 -10.28
CA SER A 32 9.73 4.18 -8.89
C SER A 32 9.08 3.09 -8.04
N LYS A 33 9.83 2.50 -7.12
CA LYS A 33 9.28 1.54 -6.16
C LYS A 33 8.26 2.25 -5.26
N ILE A 34 7.14 1.59 -4.99
CA ILE A 34 6.15 2.06 -4.01
C ILE A 34 6.84 2.29 -2.65
N ASP A 35 6.68 3.48 -2.10
CA ASP A 35 7.12 3.85 -0.76
C ASP A 35 6.03 3.48 0.27
N MET A 36 6.26 2.36 0.96
CA MET A 36 5.36 1.88 2.01
C MET A 36 5.34 2.79 3.23
N GLY A 37 6.41 3.54 3.51
CA GLY A 37 6.43 4.53 4.59
C GLY A 37 5.48 5.69 4.27
N MET A 38 5.52 6.20 3.04
CA MET A 38 4.58 7.23 2.59
C MET A 38 3.13 6.76 2.69
N LEU A 39 2.84 5.54 2.23
CA LEU A 39 1.50 4.96 2.33
C LEU A 39 1.05 4.84 3.80
N GLY A 40 1.96 4.48 4.71
CA GLY A 40 1.67 4.42 6.13
C GLY A 40 1.42 5.78 6.79
N ARG A 41 2.17 6.83 6.44
CA ARG A 41 1.89 8.19 6.94
C ARG A 41 0.54 8.70 6.44
N MET A 42 0.21 8.39 5.18
CA MET A 42 -1.06 8.73 4.57
C MET A 42 -2.23 8.03 5.27
N SER A 43 -2.13 6.71 5.51
CA SER A 43 -3.18 5.95 6.19
C SER A 43 -3.34 6.33 7.66
N ALA A 44 -2.24 6.62 8.36
CA ALA A 44 -2.30 7.21 9.69
C ALA A 44 -3.02 8.56 9.68
N GLY A 45 -2.82 9.38 8.64
CA GLY A 45 -3.56 10.62 8.42
C GLY A 45 -5.06 10.44 8.26
N TRP A 46 -5.49 9.42 7.51
CA TRP A 46 -6.90 9.09 7.32
C TRP A 46 -7.64 8.80 8.63
N VAL A 47 -7.00 8.10 9.57
CA VAL A 47 -7.55 7.84 10.90
C VAL A 47 -7.83 9.14 11.67
N HIS A 48 -7.09 10.22 11.36
CA HIS A 48 -7.26 11.55 11.94
C HIS A 48 -8.09 12.50 11.05
N GLY A 49 -8.78 11.98 10.04
CA GLY A 49 -9.62 12.77 9.13
C GLY A 49 -8.85 13.59 8.08
N ARG A 50 -7.54 13.36 7.93
CA ARG A 50 -6.69 14.04 6.94
C ARG A 50 -6.60 13.22 5.65
N PHE A 51 -7.47 13.52 4.68
CA PHE A 51 -7.55 12.79 3.41
C PHE A 51 -6.89 13.50 2.23
N LEU A 52 -6.71 14.82 2.33
CA LEU A 52 -6.19 15.66 1.26
C LEU A 52 -4.84 16.23 1.66
N TYR A 53 -3.85 15.99 0.82
CA TYR A 53 -2.50 16.51 0.94
C TYR A 53 -2.14 17.21 -0.36
N ARG A 54 -1.57 18.42 -0.27
CA ARG A 54 -1.06 19.12 -1.46
C ARG A 54 0.34 18.65 -1.82
N HIS A 55 1.10 18.21 -0.83
CA HIS A 55 2.45 17.71 -1.02
C HIS A 55 2.73 16.52 -0.07
N PRO A 56 3.44 15.47 -0.50
CA PRO A 56 3.77 14.32 0.37
C PRO A 56 4.53 14.71 1.64
N GLY A 57 5.30 15.80 1.60
CA GLY A 57 6.02 16.35 2.75
C GLY A 57 5.13 16.93 3.86
N GLU A 58 3.83 17.12 3.61
CA GLU A 58 2.86 17.51 4.65
C GLU A 58 2.48 16.32 5.55
N MET A 59 2.79 15.09 5.13
CA MET A 59 2.50 13.90 5.91
C MET A 59 3.51 13.78 7.05
N GLU A 60 3.03 13.92 8.29
CA GLU A 60 3.85 13.76 9.48
C GLU A 60 4.43 12.34 9.56
N PRO A 61 5.74 12.18 9.86
CA PRO A 61 6.33 10.89 10.14
C PRO A 61 5.64 10.24 11.35
N VAL A 62 5.30 8.95 11.22
CA VAL A 62 4.70 8.17 12.30
C VAL A 62 5.57 6.96 12.61
N ALA A 63 5.57 6.56 13.89
CA ALA A 63 6.23 5.33 14.29
C ALA A 63 5.61 4.14 13.52
N ASN A 64 6.46 3.24 13.02
CA ASN A 64 6.05 2.06 12.25
C ASN A 64 5.28 2.37 10.95
N GLU A 65 5.53 3.52 10.32
CA GLU A 65 4.90 3.90 9.04
C GLU A 65 4.94 2.78 7.98
N THR A 66 6.08 2.12 7.78
CA THR A 66 6.20 1.01 6.82
C THR A 66 5.24 -0.14 7.13
N PHE A 67 5.03 -0.46 8.40
CA PHE A 67 4.10 -1.52 8.82
C PHE A 67 2.65 -1.15 8.52
N TYR A 68 2.25 0.09 8.84
CA TYR A 68 0.93 0.59 8.47
C TYR A 68 0.73 0.64 6.96
N GLY A 69 1.78 0.96 6.20
CA GLY A 69 1.80 0.90 4.75
C GLY A 69 1.45 -0.49 4.22
N TYR A 70 2.12 -1.54 4.72
CA TYR A 70 1.81 -2.92 4.31
C TYR A 70 0.39 -3.35 4.69
N ILE A 71 -0.07 -3.04 5.90
CA ILE A 71 -1.46 -3.32 6.29
C ILE A 71 -2.43 -2.65 5.32
N THR A 72 -2.22 -1.36 5.05
CA THR A 72 -3.09 -0.58 4.17
C THR A 72 -3.08 -1.14 2.75
N HIS A 73 -1.90 -1.43 2.20
CA HIS A 73 -1.72 -1.99 0.86
C HIS A 73 -2.48 -3.31 0.68
N TYR A 74 -2.29 -4.26 1.60
CA TYR A 74 -2.95 -5.57 1.52
C TYR A 74 -4.44 -5.50 1.85
N THR A 75 -4.89 -4.51 2.63
CA THR A 75 -6.32 -4.32 2.92
C THR A 75 -7.06 -3.73 1.72
N ILE A 76 -6.44 -2.84 0.95
CA ILE A 76 -7.04 -2.26 -0.25
C ILE A 76 -7.01 -3.24 -1.44
N GLY A 77 -5.99 -4.09 -1.51
CA GLY A 77 -5.84 -5.08 -2.58
C GLY A 77 -6.73 -6.31 -2.45
N LEU A 78 -7.42 -6.49 -1.33
CA LEU A 78 -8.29 -7.64 -1.02
C LEU A 78 -9.77 -7.26 -1.12
#